data_AF-A0A9W9ZXZ9-F1
#
_entry.id   AF-A0A9W9ZXZ9-F1
#
_cell.length_a   1.000
_cell.length_b   1.000
_cell.length_c   1.000
_cell.angle_alpha   90.00
_cell.angle_beta   90.00
_cell.angle_gamma   90.00
#
_symmetry.space_group_name_H-M   'P 1'
#
loop_
_entity.id
_entity.type
_entity.pdbx_description
1 polymer ?
#
loop_
_entity_poly.entity_id
_entity_poly.type
_entity_poly.pdbx_seq_one_letter_code
_entity_poly.pdbx_strand_id
1 'polypeptide(L)'
;MNMDKSKAESEGNSSGEVKWTLTCSTELPKKDAGPKYSRISEHFRHVAPGGIQCSMFCGGKLCKYENPAKMKSEEMAIKGLYSSWVTPEILATARPCTEVIKKYDVIKQFSK
;
A
#
# COMPACT_ATOMS: atom_id res chain seq x y z
N MET A 1 5.64 8.72 -53.56
CA MET A 1 4.62 7.86 -54.19
C MET A 1 4.77 6.49 -53.54
N ASN A 2 4.23 6.35 -52.33
CA ASN A 2 2.93 5.74 -51.97
C ASN A 2 3.29 4.35 -51.38
N MET A 3 3.25 4.11 -50.08
CA MET A 3 2.17 4.22 -49.09
C MET A 3 1.02 3.22 -49.34
N ASP A 4 0.75 2.44 -48.27
CA ASP A 4 -0.38 1.54 -47.98
C ASP A 4 -0.37 0.14 -48.62
N LYS A 5 -0.71 -0.98 -47.93
CA LYS A 5 -1.60 -1.11 -46.77
C LYS A 5 -1.48 -2.50 -46.09
N SER A 6 -1.75 -2.50 -44.77
CA SER A 6 -2.48 -3.51 -43.96
C SER A 6 -1.90 -4.90 -43.66
N LYS A 7 -1.69 -5.17 -42.35
CA LYS A 7 -2.31 -6.30 -41.60
C LYS A 7 -2.12 -6.07 -40.09
N ALA A 8 -3.13 -5.48 -39.43
CA ALA A 8 -4.16 -6.16 -38.63
C ALA A 8 -3.81 -6.16 -37.13
N GLU A 9 -4.44 -5.23 -36.42
CA GLU A 9 -4.74 -5.39 -34.99
C GLU A 9 -5.62 -6.63 -34.80
N SER A 10 -5.29 -7.43 -33.78
CA SER A 10 -6.25 -8.35 -33.17
C SER A 10 -6.08 -8.27 -31.66
N GLU A 11 -6.97 -7.50 -31.04
CA GLU A 11 -7.29 -7.62 -29.62
C GLU A 11 -7.69 -9.06 -29.31
N GLY A 12 -7.16 -9.63 -28.23
CA GLY A 12 -7.37 -11.02 -27.86
C GLY A 12 -7.16 -11.25 -26.36
N ASN A 13 -8.08 -10.70 -25.57
CA ASN A 13 -8.49 -11.08 -24.21
C ASN A 13 -7.58 -12.06 -23.45
N SER A 14 -6.50 -11.56 -22.84
CA SER A 14 -5.80 -12.31 -21.79
C SER A 14 -6.62 -12.20 -20.51
N SER A 15 -7.59 -13.11 -20.36
CA SER A 15 -8.25 -13.38 -19.07
C SER A 15 -7.15 -13.55 -18.02
N GLY A 16 -7.02 -12.54 -17.16
CA GLY A 16 -5.88 -12.35 -16.28
C GLY A 16 -5.83 -13.38 -15.16
N GLU A 17 -5.38 -14.59 -15.48
CA GLU A 17 -4.92 -15.52 -14.46
C GLU A 17 -3.46 -15.19 -14.14
N VAL A 18 -3.27 -14.35 -13.13
CA VAL A 18 -1.96 -14.08 -12.55
C VAL A 18 -1.48 -15.33 -11.81
N LYS A 19 -0.56 -16.07 -12.46
CA LYS A 19 0.03 -17.30 -11.92
C LYS A 19 1.11 -16.97 -10.88
N TRP A 20 0.70 -16.52 -9.70
CA TRP A 20 1.56 -16.01 -8.63
C TRP A 20 2.66 -16.98 -8.13
N THR A 21 2.63 -18.27 -8.49
CA THR A 21 3.44 -19.30 -7.83
C THR A 21 4.24 -20.23 -8.73
N LEU A 22 4.16 -20.15 -10.07
CA LEU A 22 4.77 -21.20 -10.91
C LEU A 22 6.26 -21.03 -11.25
N THR A 23 6.86 -19.89 -10.92
CA THR A 23 8.31 -19.68 -11.03
C THR A 23 8.88 -19.33 -9.66
N CYS A 24 8.54 -20.09 -8.63
CA CYS A 24 9.34 -20.10 -7.41
C CYS A 24 10.57 -20.95 -7.71
N SER A 25 11.57 -20.34 -8.35
CA SER A 25 12.89 -20.92 -8.59
C SER A 25 13.36 -21.59 -7.30
N THR A 26 13.63 -22.88 -7.37
CA THR A 26 14.01 -23.76 -6.25
C THR A 26 15.33 -23.38 -5.56
N GLU A 27 15.93 -22.24 -5.93
CA GLU A 27 17.29 -21.84 -5.53
C GLU A 27 17.35 -20.51 -4.79
N LEU A 28 16.22 -19.81 -4.57
CA LEU A 28 16.20 -18.62 -3.72
C LEU A 28 15.81 -18.99 -2.29
N PRO A 29 16.58 -18.57 -1.25
CA PRO A 29 16.20 -18.79 0.13
C PRO A 29 14.84 -18.13 0.38
N LYS A 30 13.83 -18.94 0.71
CA LYS A 30 12.50 -18.46 1.04
C LYS A 30 12.61 -17.61 2.30
N LYS A 31 12.60 -16.29 2.13
CA LYS A 31 12.50 -15.37 3.25
C LYS A 31 11.11 -15.54 3.84
N ASP A 32 11.03 -15.93 5.11
CA ASP A 32 9.75 -16.14 5.78
C ASP A 32 8.90 -14.87 5.65
N ALA A 33 7.74 -15.01 5.00
CA ALA A 33 6.74 -13.94 4.86
C ALA A 33 5.93 -13.73 6.15
N GLY A 34 6.28 -14.46 7.22
CA GLY A 34 5.63 -14.37 8.51
C GLY A 34 5.87 -13.03 9.20
N PRO A 35 4.97 -12.63 10.13
CA PRO A 35 5.16 -11.43 10.93
C PRO A 35 6.44 -11.55 11.78
N LYS A 36 7.11 -10.42 12.00
CA LYS A 36 8.32 -10.36 12.84
C LYS A 36 8.01 -10.31 14.35
N TYR A 37 6.74 -10.45 14.74
CA TYR A 37 6.31 -10.39 16.13
C TYR A 37 6.47 -11.75 16.82
N SER A 38 6.58 -11.76 18.16
CA SER A 38 6.61 -13.01 18.92
C SER A 38 5.24 -13.70 18.86
N ARG A 39 5.21 -15.05 18.97
CA ARG A 39 3.96 -15.84 18.95
C ARG A 39 2.95 -15.38 20.00
N ILE A 40 3.43 -15.00 21.19
CA ILE A 40 2.60 -14.50 22.28
C ILE A 40 1.99 -13.14 21.91
N SER A 41 2.81 -12.23 21.37
CA SER A 41 2.36 -10.90 20.95
C SER A 41 1.38 -10.97 19.77
N GLU A 42 1.59 -11.93 18.87
CA GLU A 42 0.67 -12.21 17.76
C GLU A 42 -0.67 -12.74 18.27
N HIS A 43 -0.66 -13.67 19.22
CA HIS A 43 -1.89 -14.16 19.84
C HIS A 43 -2.68 -13.03 20.51
N PHE A 44 -2.00 -12.14 21.24
CA PHE A 44 -2.67 -11.01 21.89
C PHE A 44 -3.32 -10.04 20.89
N ARG A 45 -2.72 -9.82 19.71
CA ARG A 45 -3.32 -9.01 18.63
C ARG A 45 -4.62 -9.60 18.10
N HIS A 46 -4.69 -10.93 17.99
CA HIS A 46 -5.88 -11.63 17.49
C HIS A 46 -7.05 -11.57 18.48
N VAL A 47 -6.79 -11.61 19.78
CA VAL A 47 -7.84 -11.59 20.82
C VAL A 47 -8.20 -10.18 21.28
N ALA A 48 -7.38 -9.18 21.00
CA ALA A 48 -7.63 -7.80 21.41
C ALA A 48 -8.88 -7.24 20.70
N PRO A 49 -9.79 -6.57 21.43
CA PRO A 49 -10.94 -5.89 20.83
C PRO A 49 -10.52 -4.83 19.80
N GLY A 50 -11.22 -4.75 18.67
CA GLY A 50 -10.87 -3.86 17.56
C GLY A 50 -10.72 -2.38 17.95
N GLY A 51 -11.51 -1.91 18.91
CA GLY A 51 -11.45 -0.53 19.41
C GLY A 51 -10.14 -0.15 20.11
N ILE A 52 -9.36 -1.13 20.58
CA ILE A 52 -8.08 -0.87 21.28
C ILE A 52 -6.86 -1.41 20.52
N GLN A 53 -7.05 -2.16 19.44
CA GLN A 53 -5.91 -2.71 18.67
C GLN A 53 -4.97 -1.61 18.18
N CYS A 54 -5.50 -0.52 17.61
CA CYS A 54 -4.66 0.56 17.12
C CYS A 54 -3.91 1.27 18.26
N SER A 55 -4.60 1.58 19.36
CA SER A 55 -3.99 2.27 20.50
C SER A 55 -2.92 1.42 21.20
N MET A 56 -3.17 0.11 21.37
CA MET A 56 -2.22 -0.79 22.03
C MET A 56 -1.04 -1.20 21.16
N PHE A 57 -1.22 -1.40 19.85
CA PHE A 57 -0.18 -2.00 19.00
C PHE A 57 0.48 -1.04 18.01
N CYS A 58 -0.22 -0.02 17.50
CA CYS A 58 0.35 1.05 16.64
C CYS A 58 0.75 2.27 17.47
N GLY A 59 0.16 2.44 18.66
CA GLY A 59 0.29 3.66 19.48
C GLY A 59 -0.82 4.69 19.24
N GLY A 60 -1.90 4.32 18.54
CA GLY A 60 -3.10 5.14 18.35
C GLY A 60 -2.77 6.52 17.78
N LYS A 61 -3.24 7.59 18.44
CA LYS A 61 -2.99 8.99 18.04
C LYS A 61 -1.51 9.38 17.98
N LEU A 62 -0.64 8.61 18.63
CA LEU A 62 0.81 8.81 18.62
C LEU A 62 1.52 7.92 17.59
N CYS A 63 0.79 7.11 16.81
CA CYS A 63 1.37 6.19 15.84
C CYS A 63 2.22 6.94 14.80
N LYS A 64 3.41 6.40 14.52
CA LYS A 64 4.40 7.00 13.60
C LYS A 64 3.82 7.28 12.21
N TYR A 65 2.97 6.37 11.72
CA TYR A 65 2.45 6.40 10.35
C TYR A 65 1.08 7.06 10.20
N GLU A 66 0.44 7.42 11.31
CA GLU A 66 -0.89 8.03 11.31
C GLU A 66 -0.89 9.47 11.81
N ASN A 67 0.15 9.91 12.54
CA ASN A 67 0.25 11.26 13.09
C ASN A 67 1.07 12.22 12.19
N PRO A 68 0.45 13.16 11.46
CA PRO A 68 1.16 14.04 10.52
C PRO A 68 2.15 14.99 11.20
N ALA A 69 1.95 15.30 12.50
CA ALA A 69 2.86 16.15 13.24
C ALA A 69 4.22 15.48 13.51
N LYS A 70 4.32 14.16 13.34
CA LYS A 70 5.56 13.38 13.49
C LYS A 70 6.20 13.01 12.16
N MET A 71 5.55 13.31 11.04
CA MET A 71 6.03 12.96 9.70
C MET A 71 6.82 14.11 9.11
N LYS A 72 7.83 13.79 8.31
CA LYS A 72 8.56 14.80 7.53
C LYS A 72 7.85 15.05 6.20
N SER A 73 8.11 16.20 5.59
CA SER A 73 7.53 16.57 4.30
C SER A 73 7.87 15.57 3.19
N GLU A 74 9.06 14.96 3.24
CA GLU A 74 9.51 13.98 2.25
C GLU A 74 8.80 12.63 2.38
N GLU A 75 8.23 12.35 3.55
CA GLU A 75 7.46 11.12 3.84
C GLU A 75 5.96 11.29 3.52
N MET A 76 5.57 12.42 2.91
CA MET A 76 4.19 12.79 2.64
C MET A 76 4.00 13.13 1.15
N ALA A 77 4.09 12.12 0.28
CA ALA A 77 3.71 12.27 -1.13
C ALA A 77 2.27 12.80 -1.29
N ILE A 78 1.37 12.42 -0.38
CA ILE A 78 0.08 13.05 -0.12
C ILE A 78 0.19 13.80 1.21
N LYS A 79 -0.12 15.10 1.22
CA LYS A 79 -0.04 15.91 2.45
C LYS A 79 -0.99 15.35 3.50
N GLY A 80 -0.46 15.10 4.70
CA GLY A 80 -1.21 14.58 5.84
C GLY A 80 -1.20 13.05 5.95
N LEU A 81 -0.68 12.31 4.96
CA LEU A 81 -0.58 10.85 5.02
C LEU A 81 0.86 10.42 4.83
N TYR A 82 1.30 9.45 5.64
CA TYR A 82 2.55 8.77 5.38
C TYR A 82 2.44 8.04 4.05
N SER A 83 3.20 8.48 3.05
CA SER A 83 3.04 8.01 1.68
C SER A 83 4.30 8.23 0.85
N SER A 84 4.61 7.25 0.00
CA SER A 84 5.75 7.28 -0.90
C SER A 84 5.44 6.63 -2.23
N TRP A 85 5.96 7.20 -3.31
CA TRP A 85 5.89 6.61 -4.64
C TRP A 85 6.83 5.40 -4.69
N VAL A 86 6.27 4.23 -4.95
CA VAL A 86 7.03 2.98 -5.13
C VAL A 86 7.49 2.88 -6.59
N THR A 87 6.63 3.31 -7.51
CA THR A 87 6.93 3.49 -8.94
C THR A 87 6.31 4.82 -9.41
N PRO A 88 6.54 5.26 -10.67
CA PRO A 88 5.89 6.46 -11.21
C PRO A 88 4.36 6.41 -11.22
N GLU A 89 3.76 5.22 -11.17
CA GLU A 89 2.30 5.02 -11.24
C GLU A 89 1.71 4.39 -9.97
N ILE A 90 2.56 3.85 -9.08
CA ILE A 90 2.13 3.16 -7.85
C ILE A 90 2.56 3.98 -6.64
N LEU A 91 1.55 4.45 -5.90
CA LEU A 91 1.71 5.16 -4.64
C LEU A 91 1.35 4.26 -3.46
N ALA A 92 2.28 4.09 -2.52
CA ALA A 92 1.99 3.43 -1.24
C ALA A 92 1.58 4.47 -0.21
N THR A 93 0.49 4.22 0.52
CA THR A 93 0.00 5.11 1.58
C THR A 93 -0.32 4.34 2.84
N ALA A 94 -0.17 5.00 3.99
CA ALA A 94 -0.82 4.57 5.22
C ALA A 94 -2.35 4.64 5.06
N ARG A 95 -3.06 3.93 5.95
CA ARG A 95 -4.51 3.94 5.99
C ARG A 95 -5.01 5.37 6.22
N PRO A 96 -5.87 5.92 5.34
CA PRO A 96 -6.46 7.23 5.56
C PRO A 96 -7.51 7.18 6.67
N CYS A 97 -7.54 8.21 7.53
CA CYS A 97 -8.56 8.40 8.54
C CYS A 97 -9.40 9.65 8.25
N THR A 98 -10.66 9.65 8.66
CA THR A 98 -11.62 10.73 8.35
C THR A 98 -11.14 12.11 8.80
N GLU A 99 -10.47 12.18 9.95
CA GLU A 99 -9.92 13.44 10.48
C GLU A 99 -8.82 14.00 9.57
N VAL A 100 -7.87 13.16 9.14
CA VAL A 100 -6.79 13.55 8.24
C VAL A 100 -7.33 13.93 6.86
N ILE A 101 -8.29 13.15 6.33
CA ILE A 101 -8.90 13.43 5.02
C ILE A 101 -9.51 14.83 4.99
N LYS A 102 -10.26 15.19 6.04
CA LYS A 102 -10.90 16.51 6.16
C LYS A 102 -9.87 17.61 6.42
N LYS A 103 -8.92 17.41 7.33
CA LYS A 103 -7.96 18.44 7.75
C LYS A 103 -6.99 18.85 6.64
N TYR A 104 -6.59 17.92 5.79
CA TYR A 104 -5.63 18.15 4.72
C TYR A 104 -6.26 18.14 3.33
N ASP A 105 -7.60 18.14 3.25
CA ASP A 105 -8.35 18.06 1.99
C ASP A 105 -7.80 16.97 1.05
N VAL A 106 -7.52 15.78 1.59
CA VAL A 106 -6.76 14.71 0.89
C VAL A 106 -7.36 14.39 -0.48
N ILE A 107 -8.69 14.34 -0.60
CA ILE A 107 -9.37 14.04 -1.86
C ILE A 107 -9.09 15.10 -2.94
N LYS A 108 -9.01 16.39 -2.57
CA LYS A 108 -8.74 17.49 -3.51
C LYS A 108 -7.29 17.47 -4.03
N GLN A 109 -6.38 16.76 -3.36
CA GLN A 109 -5.00 16.62 -3.83
C GLN A 109 -4.90 15.70 -5.06
N PHE A 110 -5.93 14.89 -5.32
CA PHE A 110 -6.01 14.01 -6.49
C PHE A 110 -6.75 14.63 -7.67
N SER A 111 -7.56 15.67 -7.44
CA SER A 111 -8.14 16.45 -8.53
C SER A 111 -7.07 17.35 -9.14
N LYS A 112 -6.77 17.13 -10.41
CA LYS A 112 -6.00 18.07 -11.25
C LYS A 112 -6.80 19.34 -11.51
#